data_AF-A0A3D2SI15-F1
#
_entry.id   AF-A0A3D2SI15-F1
#
_cell.length_a   1.000
_cell.length_b   1.000
_cell.length_c   1.000
_cell.angle_alpha   90.00
_cell.angle_beta   90.00
_cell.angle_gamma   90.00
#
_symmetry.space_group_name_H-M   'P 1'
#
loop_
_entity.id
_entity.type
_entity.pdbx_description
1 polymer ?
#
loop_
_entity_poly.entity_id
_entity_poly.type
_entity_poly.pdbx_seq_one_letter_code
_entity_poly.pdbx_strand_id
1 'polypeptide(L)'
;MKNIKRLSARVAVGLFSLLVSMGAAAQSITSPNGLLKLTFSLTANGEPVYELTYKDKVAVKPSRLGLELKKDAGLMNGFTLLDSKTSAFDETWKPVWGEEKEIRNHYNELAVTLNQEAQKRHMVLRFRLFNEGLGFRYEFPAQQNLNYFVIKEEHTQFAMAGDHTAFWIPGDYDTQEYDYTESKLTEIRGLMQKAITDNASQAQFSPTGVQTALMMKSADGLYINLHEAALIDYSCMNLNLDDKNLIFESWLTPDAK
;
A
#
# COMPACT_ATOMS: atom_id res chain seq x y z
N MET A 1 72.57 -37.19 10.39
CA MET A 1 71.49 -36.77 9.46
C MET A 1 70.14 -36.99 10.14
N LYS A 2 69.16 -36.15 9.79
CA LYS A 2 68.05 -35.62 10.59
C LYS A 2 67.05 -36.63 11.18
N ASN A 3 66.62 -36.34 12.41
CA ASN A 3 65.43 -36.83 13.10
C ASN A 3 64.14 -36.47 12.34
N ILE A 4 63.20 -37.41 12.22
CA ILE A 4 61.81 -37.12 11.78
C ILE A 4 60.87 -37.54 12.91
N LYS A 5 60.37 -36.55 13.64
CA LYS A 5 59.26 -36.69 14.59
C LYS A 5 57.95 -36.64 13.79
N ARG A 6 57.07 -37.63 13.96
CA ARG A 6 55.70 -37.61 13.44
C ARG A 6 54.86 -36.70 14.34
N LEU A 7 54.30 -35.64 13.76
CA LEU A 7 53.38 -34.73 14.42
C LEU A 7 51.95 -35.17 14.11
N SER A 8 51.23 -35.68 15.11
CA SER A 8 49.80 -36.00 15.02
C SER A 8 48.98 -34.72 15.22
N ALA A 9 48.37 -34.21 14.15
CA ALA A 9 47.43 -33.09 14.22
C ALA A 9 46.07 -33.59 14.71
N ARG A 10 45.62 -33.11 15.87
CA ARG A 10 44.24 -33.27 16.35
C ARG A 10 43.40 -32.18 15.70
N VAL A 11 42.48 -32.58 14.81
CA VAL A 11 41.47 -31.68 14.24
C VAL A 11 40.37 -31.50 15.29
N ALA A 12 40.28 -30.30 15.86
CA ALA A 12 39.16 -29.91 16.70
C ALA A 12 37.98 -29.52 15.79
N VAL A 13 36.92 -30.31 15.80
CA VAL A 13 35.66 -29.99 15.12
C VAL A 13 34.91 -29.00 16.01
N GLY A 14 34.95 -27.72 15.65
CA GLY A 14 34.15 -26.68 16.28
C GLY A 14 32.69 -26.80 15.86
N LEU A 15 31.80 -26.98 16.84
CA LEU A 15 30.35 -26.98 16.64
C LEU A 15 29.90 -25.54 16.33
N PHE A 16 29.66 -25.25 15.05
CA PHE A 16 29.13 -23.95 14.64
C PHE A 16 27.61 -23.98 14.83
N SER A 17 27.14 -23.43 15.94
CA SER A 17 25.72 -23.25 16.24
C SER A 17 25.12 -22.26 15.23
N LEU A 18 24.36 -22.77 14.25
CA LEU A 18 23.55 -21.95 13.36
C LEU A 18 22.44 -21.29 14.19
N LEU A 19 22.61 -20.03 14.55
CA LEU A 19 21.52 -19.18 15.02
C LEU A 19 20.58 -18.94 13.82
N VAL A 20 19.54 -19.76 13.72
CA VAL A 20 18.40 -19.46 12.84
C VAL A 20 17.66 -18.31 13.49
N SER A 21 17.92 -17.09 13.03
CA SER A 21 17.06 -15.95 13.31
C SER A 21 15.68 -16.25 12.73
N MET A 22 14.69 -16.48 13.59
CA MET A 22 13.27 -16.41 13.23
C MET A 22 12.97 -14.95 12.86
N GLY A 23 13.36 -14.55 11.66
CA GLY A 23 12.85 -13.34 11.04
C GLY A 23 11.36 -13.52 10.81
N ALA A 24 10.57 -12.48 11.08
CA ALA A 24 9.16 -12.45 10.70
C ALA A 24 9.06 -12.79 9.21
N ALA A 25 8.37 -13.89 8.87
CA ALA A 25 8.30 -14.38 7.51
C ALA A 25 7.44 -13.44 6.66
N ALA A 26 8.09 -12.65 5.81
CA ALA A 26 7.41 -11.83 4.80
C ALA A 26 6.57 -12.73 3.89
N GLN A 27 5.34 -12.31 3.60
CA GLN A 27 4.45 -12.97 2.65
C GLN A 27 4.63 -12.31 1.29
N SER A 28 4.67 -13.07 0.20
CA SER A 28 4.80 -12.48 -1.14
C SER A 28 4.00 -13.22 -2.18
N ILE A 29 3.48 -12.48 -3.15
CA ILE A 29 2.87 -13.02 -4.37
C ILE A 29 3.41 -12.29 -5.59
N THR A 30 3.39 -12.95 -6.73
CA THR A 30 3.72 -12.36 -8.03
C THR A 30 2.47 -12.26 -8.90
N SER A 31 2.45 -11.34 -9.85
CA SER A 31 1.42 -11.31 -10.89
C SER A 31 1.43 -12.60 -11.73
N PRO A 32 0.36 -12.91 -12.48
CA PRO A 32 0.33 -14.10 -13.34
C PRO A 32 1.49 -14.19 -14.36
N ASN A 33 1.95 -13.05 -14.89
CA ASN A 33 3.11 -12.99 -15.78
C ASN A 33 4.46 -12.88 -15.05
N GLY A 34 4.46 -12.83 -13.72
CA GLY A 34 5.65 -12.73 -12.88
C GLY A 34 6.36 -11.38 -12.87
N LEU A 35 5.82 -10.35 -13.55
CA LEU A 35 6.49 -9.06 -13.69
C LEU A 35 6.25 -8.11 -12.52
N LEU A 36 5.12 -8.23 -11.81
CA LEU A 36 4.91 -7.54 -10.54
C LEU A 36 5.16 -8.50 -9.38
N LYS A 37 5.71 -7.97 -8.29
CA LYS A 37 5.86 -8.68 -7.02
C LYS A 37 5.42 -7.78 -5.87
N LEU A 38 4.45 -8.28 -5.11
CA LEU A 38 4.04 -7.71 -3.82
C LEU A 38 4.79 -8.43 -2.71
N THR A 39 5.35 -7.67 -1.77
CA THR A 39 5.83 -8.20 -0.48
C THR A 39 5.03 -7.55 0.64
N PHE A 40 4.53 -8.35 1.57
CA PHE A 40 3.87 -7.94 2.80
C PHE A 40 4.69 -8.37 4.02
N SER A 41 4.75 -7.52 5.04
CA SER A 41 5.42 -7.81 6.30
C SER A 41 4.79 -7.05 7.48
N LEU A 42 5.20 -7.41 8.69
CA LEU A 42 4.92 -6.65 9.91
C LEU A 42 6.24 -6.05 10.42
N THR A 43 6.21 -4.79 10.86
CA THR A 43 7.34 -4.20 11.58
C THR A 43 7.51 -4.86 12.95
N ALA A 44 8.61 -4.57 13.66
CA ALA A 44 8.82 -5.06 15.02
C ALA A 44 7.70 -4.64 16.00
N ASN A 45 6.99 -3.54 15.70
CA ASN A 45 5.85 -3.05 16.49
C ASN A 45 4.51 -3.58 15.97
N GLY A 46 4.52 -4.51 15.01
CA GLY A 46 3.30 -5.09 14.43
C GLY A 46 2.55 -4.12 13.52
N GLU A 47 3.23 -3.14 12.89
CA GLU A 47 2.62 -2.30 11.85
C GLU A 47 2.58 -3.07 10.52
N PRO A 48 1.43 -3.15 9.83
CA PRO A 48 1.35 -3.76 8.50
C PRO A 48 2.04 -2.90 7.45
N VAL A 49 2.92 -3.52 6.67
CA VAL A 49 3.71 -2.86 5.62
C VAL A 49 3.66 -3.67 4.33
N TYR A 50 3.48 -2.99 3.20
CA TYR A 50 3.64 -3.59 1.87
C TYR A 50 4.65 -2.82 1.02
N GLU A 51 5.17 -3.48 0.00
CA GLU A 51 5.98 -2.89 -1.06
C GLU A 51 5.66 -3.57 -2.39
N LEU A 52 5.89 -2.86 -3.50
CA LEU A 52 5.57 -3.34 -4.84
C LEU A 52 6.73 -3.07 -5.79
N THR A 53 7.15 -4.10 -6.52
CA THR A 53 8.08 -3.97 -7.64
C THR A 53 7.43 -4.35 -8.96
N TYR A 54 7.89 -3.74 -10.05
CA TYR A 54 7.54 -4.09 -11.43
C TYR A 54 8.82 -4.19 -12.26
N LYS A 55 9.08 -5.36 -12.85
CA LYS A 55 10.31 -5.66 -13.60
C LYS A 55 11.56 -5.26 -12.81
N ASP A 56 11.61 -5.69 -11.54
CA ASP A 56 12.68 -5.40 -10.57
C ASP A 56 12.89 -3.91 -10.19
N LYS A 57 12.02 -3.02 -10.68
CA LYS A 57 12.01 -1.60 -10.28
C LYS A 57 11.02 -1.39 -9.16
N VAL A 58 11.39 -0.58 -8.18
CA VAL A 58 10.50 -0.22 -7.07
C VAL A 58 9.41 0.70 -7.59
N ALA A 59 8.16 0.24 -7.57
CA ALA A 59 6.99 1.06 -7.88
C ALA A 59 6.45 1.74 -6.62
N VAL A 60 6.40 0.98 -5.51
CA VAL A 60 6.02 1.48 -4.19
C VAL A 60 7.05 0.99 -3.17
N LYS A 61 7.72 1.93 -2.50
CA LYS A 61 8.63 1.65 -1.37
C LYS A 61 7.83 1.12 -0.18
N PRO A 62 8.47 0.50 0.84
CA PRO A 62 7.79 0.07 2.06
C PRO A 62 6.81 1.13 2.60
N SER A 63 5.52 0.78 2.59
CA SER A 63 4.41 1.67 2.86
C SER A 63 3.49 1.04 3.91
N ARG A 64 3.12 1.82 4.92
CA ARG A 64 2.27 1.37 6.02
C ARG A 64 0.80 1.30 5.61
N LEU A 65 0.07 0.43 6.30
CA LEU A 65 -1.37 0.25 6.16
C LEU A 65 -1.99 0.25 7.57
N GLY A 66 -3.03 1.05 7.78
CA GLY A 66 -3.79 1.00 9.04
C GLY A 66 -4.87 2.08 9.13
N LEU A 67 -5.70 1.99 10.15
CA LEU A 67 -6.77 2.97 10.39
C LEU A 67 -6.70 3.51 11.82
N GLU A 68 -6.75 4.83 11.98
CA GLU A 68 -7.01 5.45 13.28
C GLU A 68 -8.52 5.47 13.51
N LEU A 69 -8.94 5.14 14.73
CA LEU A 69 -10.35 5.04 15.11
C LEU A 69 -10.69 6.09 16.18
N LYS A 70 -11.89 6.67 16.13
CA LYS A 70 -12.34 7.62 17.16
C LYS A 70 -12.51 6.90 18.50
N LYS A 71 -11.82 7.39 19.55
CA LYS A 71 -11.90 6.88 20.95
C LYS A 71 -11.52 5.39 21.09
N ASP A 72 -10.65 4.89 20.23
CA ASP A 72 -10.15 3.52 20.25
C ASP A 72 -8.64 3.50 19.99
N ALA A 73 -7.94 2.41 20.32
CA ALA A 73 -6.51 2.26 20.11
C ALA A 73 -6.10 2.21 18.62
N GLY A 74 -7.05 2.03 17.71
CA GLY A 74 -6.84 1.98 16.27
C GLY A 74 -6.42 0.61 15.74
N LEU A 75 -6.40 0.51 14.42
CA LEU A 75 -6.03 -0.66 13.63
C LEU A 75 -4.74 -0.38 12.84
N MET A 76 -3.71 0.15 13.53
CA MET A 76 -2.44 0.58 12.90
C MET A 76 -1.23 -0.27 13.28
N ASN A 77 -1.22 -0.85 14.48
CA ASN A 77 -0.05 -1.55 15.03
C ASN A 77 -0.46 -2.63 16.05
N GLY A 78 0.53 -3.31 16.62
CA GLY A 78 0.31 -4.38 17.60
C GLY A 78 -0.28 -5.64 16.99
N PHE A 79 -0.17 -5.79 15.66
CA PHE A 79 -0.63 -6.98 14.96
C PHE A 79 0.40 -8.11 15.02
N THR A 80 -0.11 -9.33 15.05
CA THR A 80 0.62 -10.54 14.71
C THR A 80 -0.07 -11.23 13.53
N LEU A 81 0.71 -11.98 12.75
CA LEU A 81 0.17 -12.77 11.64
C LEU A 81 -0.60 -13.96 12.21
N LEU A 82 -1.91 -14.01 11.98
CA LEU A 82 -2.77 -15.13 12.39
C LEU A 82 -2.86 -16.21 11.31
N ASP A 83 -3.08 -15.79 10.05
CA ASP A 83 -3.22 -16.67 8.90
C ASP A 83 -2.83 -15.94 7.61
N SER A 84 -2.42 -16.70 6.60
CA SER A 84 -2.07 -16.21 5.26
C SER A 84 -2.54 -17.23 4.23
N LYS A 85 -3.41 -16.80 3.31
CA LYS A 85 -3.97 -17.64 2.25
C LYS A 85 -3.71 -17.03 0.89
N THR A 86 -3.27 -17.86 -0.04
CA THR A 86 -3.14 -17.48 -1.45
C THR A 86 -4.21 -18.17 -2.29
N SER A 87 -4.64 -17.49 -3.35
CA SER A 87 -5.50 -18.07 -4.38
C SER A 87 -5.21 -17.43 -5.74
N ALA A 88 -5.84 -17.93 -6.80
CA ALA A 88 -5.79 -17.34 -8.12
C ALA A 88 -7.20 -17.32 -8.70
N PHE A 89 -7.48 -16.36 -9.57
CA PHE A 89 -8.75 -16.21 -10.25
C PHE A 89 -8.50 -15.81 -11.70
N ASP A 90 -9.17 -16.46 -12.64
CA ASP A 90 -9.02 -16.20 -14.07
C ASP A 90 -10.34 -16.51 -14.79
N GLU A 91 -11.16 -15.47 -14.94
CA GLU A 91 -12.46 -15.59 -15.60
C GLU A 91 -12.70 -14.40 -16.53
N THR A 92 -13.60 -14.57 -17.50
CA THR A 92 -13.99 -13.49 -18.42
C THR A 92 -15.46 -13.18 -18.28
N TRP A 93 -15.79 -11.89 -18.28
CA TRP A 93 -17.16 -11.41 -18.19
C TRP A 93 -17.46 -10.40 -19.31
N LYS A 94 -18.75 -10.15 -19.54
CA LYS A 94 -19.25 -9.25 -20.59
C LYS A 94 -19.95 -8.06 -19.95
N PRO A 95 -19.45 -6.83 -20.14
CA PRO A 95 -20.19 -5.66 -19.69
C PRO A 95 -21.47 -5.48 -20.52
N VAL A 96 -22.46 -4.81 -19.94
CA VAL A 96 -23.67 -4.41 -20.68
C VAL A 96 -23.32 -3.41 -21.78
N TRP A 97 -22.36 -2.52 -21.50
CA TRP A 97 -21.77 -1.53 -22.40
C TRP A 97 -20.35 -1.24 -21.92
N GLY A 98 -19.42 -0.94 -22.82
CA GLY A 98 -18.03 -0.67 -22.47
C GLY A 98 -17.15 -0.47 -23.69
N GLU A 99 -15.89 -0.12 -23.45
CA GLU A 99 -14.86 0.05 -24.49
C GLU A 99 -14.53 -1.26 -25.20
N GLU A 100 -14.72 -2.39 -24.51
CA GLU A 100 -14.45 -3.74 -25.01
C GLU A 100 -15.64 -4.68 -24.80
N LYS A 101 -15.75 -5.71 -25.66
CA LYS A 101 -16.84 -6.70 -25.60
C LYS A 101 -16.71 -7.69 -24.43
N GLU A 102 -15.48 -8.07 -24.09
CA GLU A 102 -15.14 -9.07 -23.08
C GLU A 102 -13.98 -8.56 -22.24
N ILE A 103 -14.10 -8.68 -20.92
CA ILE A 103 -13.08 -8.24 -19.96
C ILE A 103 -12.60 -9.47 -19.17
N ARG A 104 -11.30 -9.74 -19.25
CA ARG A 104 -10.66 -10.81 -18.47
C ARG A 104 -10.27 -10.28 -17.09
N ASN A 105 -10.73 -10.96 -16.06
CA ASN A 105 -10.37 -10.72 -14.66
C ASN A 105 -9.40 -11.81 -14.21
N HIS A 106 -8.10 -11.52 -14.26
CA HIS A 106 -7.04 -12.49 -13.98
C HIS A 106 -6.03 -11.94 -12.97
N TYR A 107 -5.98 -12.54 -11.79
CA TYR A 107 -5.09 -12.13 -10.70
C TYR A 107 -4.66 -13.30 -9.82
N ASN A 108 -3.52 -13.10 -9.14
CA ASN A 108 -3.17 -13.86 -7.94
C ASN A 108 -3.59 -13.06 -6.70
N GLU A 109 -4.06 -13.74 -5.66
CA GLU A 109 -4.58 -13.12 -4.44
C GLU A 109 -3.78 -13.57 -3.22
N LEU A 110 -3.60 -12.65 -2.28
CA LEU A 110 -3.08 -12.91 -0.93
C LEU A 110 -4.05 -12.30 0.09
N ALA A 111 -4.58 -13.12 0.98
CA ALA A 111 -5.39 -12.69 2.11
C ALA A 111 -4.60 -12.94 3.41
N VAL A 112 -4.26 -11.86 4.10
CA VAL A 112 -3.52 -11.87 5.36
C VAL A 112 -4.47 -11.56 6.50
N THR A 113 -4.64 -12.51 7.42
CA THR A 113 -5.41 -12.28 8.65
C THR A 113 -4.46 -11.83 9.76
N LEU A 114 -4.74 -10.66 10.31
CA LEU A 114 -3.93 -10.00 11.34
C LEU A 114 -4.68 -9.98 12.66
N ASN A 115 -4.07 -10.53 13.72
CA ASN A 115 -4.63 -10.52 15.07
C ASN A 115 -4.01 -9.39 15.89
N GLN A 116 -4.84 -8.64 16.61
CA GLN A 116 -4.44 -7.58 17.53
C GLN A 116 -4.74 -8.05 18.95
N GLU A 117 -3.77 -8.74 19.57
CA GLU A 117 -3.99 -9.51 20.81
C GLU A 117 -4.48 -8.65 21.97
N ALA A 118 -3.92 -7.45 22.14
CA ALA A 118 -4.26 -6.55 23.23
C ALA A 118 -5.75 -6.13 23.20
N GLN A 119 -6.36 -6.04 22.01
CA GLN A 119 -7.75 -5.69 21.80
C GLN A 119 -8.64 -6.92 21.52
N LYS A 120 -8.05 -8.12 21.45
CA LYS A 120 -8.73 -9.39 21.16
C LYS A 120 -9.63 -9.30 19.92
N ARG A 121 -9.08 -8.75 18.84
CA ARG A 121 -9.76 -8.57 17.56
C ARG A 121 -8.82 -8.84 16.39
N HIS A 122 -9.37 -9.04 15.21
CA HIS A 122 -8.60 -9.28 13.99
C HIS A 122 -9.18 -8.51 12.79
N MET A 123 -8.35 -8.28 11.78
CA MET A 123 -8.75 -7.76 10.47
C MET A 123 -8.08 -8.57 9.36
N VAL A 124 -8.59 -8.46 8.14
CA VAL A 124 -7.98 -9.08 6.96
C VAL A 124 -7.49 -7.98 6.02
N LEU A 125 -6.26 -8.12 5.53
CA LEU A 125 -5.77 -7.38 4.37
C LEU A 125 -5.84 -8.30 3.16
N ARG A 126 -6.61 -7.93 2.15
CA ARG A 126 -6.72 -8.70 0.90
C ARG A 126 -6.05 -7.94 -0.22
N PHE A 127 -5.10 -8.59 -0.89
CA PHE A 127 -4.36 -8.08 -2.03
C PHE A 127 -4.69 -8.91 -3.28
N ARG A 128 -4.96 -8.25 -4.40
CA ARG A 128 -5.11 -8.85 -5.73
C ARG A 128 -4.07 -8.25 -6.66
N LEU A 129 -3.20 -9.09 -7.18
CA LEU A 129 -2.08 -8.70 -8.03
C LEU A 129 -2.33 -9.17 -9.47
N PHE A 130 -2.55 -8.20 -10.33
CA PHE A 130 -2.76 -8.35 -11.77
C PHE A 130 -1.45 -8.17 -12.53
N ASN A 131 -1.46 -8.38 -13.84
CA ASN A 131 -0.29 -8.12 -14.69
C ASN A 131 0.03 -6.62 -14.83
N GLU A 132 -0.96 -5.76 -14.60
CA GLU A 132 -0.90 -4.32 -14.82
C GLU A 132 -0.93 -3.51 -13.51
N GLY A 133 -1.24 -4.14 -12.37
CA GLY A 133 -1.37 -3.39 -11.12
C GLY A 133 -1.73 -4.23 -9.90
N LEU A 134 -1.81 -3.54 -8.76
CA LEU A 134 -2.19 -4.08 -7.46
C LEU A 134 -3.48 -3.40 -7.00
N GLY A 135 -4.45 -4.19 -6.55
CA GLY A 135 -5.57 -3.72 -5.73
C GLY A 135 -5.48 -4.32 -4.33
N PHE A 136 -5.84 -3.57 -3.29
CA PHE A 136 -5.95 -4.11 -1.95
C PHE A 136 -7.06 -3.44 -1.15
N ARG A 137 -7.51 -4.10 -0.08
CA ARG A 137 -8.51 -3.56 0.84
C ARG A 137 -8.38 -4.15 2.23
N TYR A 138 -8.94 -3.43 3.20
CA TYR A 138 -9.23 -3.94 4.54
C TYR A 138 -10.57 -4.67 4.55
N GLU A 139 -10.66 -5.76 5.31
CA GLU A 139 -11.92 -6.43 5.62
C GLU A 139 -12.03 -6.58 7.14
N PHE A 140 -13.22 -6.29 7.67
CA PHE A 140 -13.50 -6.29 9.10
C PHE A 140 -14.56 -7.36 9.42
N PRO A 141 -14.16 -8.62 9.65
CA PRO A 141 -15.11 -9.69 9.97
C PRO A 141 -15.90 -9.37 11.25
N ALA A 142 -17.19 -9.74 11.25
CA ALA A 142 -18.01 -9.66 12.45
C ALA A 142 -17.42 -10.51 13.59
N GLN A 143 -17.23 -9.89 14.75
CA GLN A 143 -16.56 -10.50 15.90
C GLN A 143 -16.90 -9.75 17.19
N GLN A 144 -16.54 -10.31 18.34
CA GLN A 144 -16.95 -9.73 19.63
C GLN A 144 -16.42 -8.31 19.88
N ASN A 145 -15.17 -8.02 19.51
CA ASN A 145 -14.47 -6.77 19.88
C ASN A 145 -14.21 -5.82 18.69
N LEU A 146 -14.92 -6.01 17.57
CA LEU A 146 -14.90 -5.09 16.42
C LEU A 146 -16.26 -5.18 15.71
N ASN A 147 -17.21 -4.34 16.13
CA ASN A 147 -18.57 -4.28 15.58
C ASN A 147 -18.83 -2.90 14.99
N TYR A 148 -19.14 -1.93 15.86
CA TYR A 148 -19.30 -0.53 15.48
C TYR A 148 -18.03 0.22 15.82
N PHE A 149 -17.49 0.94 14.84
CA PHE A 149 -16.38 1.86 15.02
C PHE A 149 -16.55 3.03 14.06
N VAL A 150 -15.90 4.14 14.38
CA VAL A 150 -15.85 5.31 13.51
C VAL A 150 -14.40 5.54 13.15
N ILE A 151 -14.12 5.55 11.85
CA ILE A 151 -12.79 5.87 11.34
C ILE A 151 -12.53 7.35 11.63
N LYS A 152 -11.38 7.63 12.23
CA LYS A 152 -10.87 8.99 12.40
C LYS A 152 -10.06 9.37 11.17
N GLU A 153 -9.11 8.54 10.80
CA GLU A 153 -8.28 8.68 9.59
C GLU A 153 -7.90 7.30 9.07
N GLU A 154 -7.68 7.21 7.76
CA GLU A 154 -7.01 6.07 7.14
C GLU A 154 -5.56 6.43 6.86
N HIS A 155 -4.63 5.55 7.23
CA HIS A 155 -3.18 5.73 7.09
C HIS A 155 -2.60 4.76 6.05
N THR A 156 -3.27 4.64 4.90
CA THR A 156 -2.80 3.87 3.75
C THR A 156 -1.74 4.68 3.00
N GLN A 157 -0.52 4.17 2.95
CA GLN A 157 0.59 4.86 2.32
C GLN A 157 0.91 4.35 0.91
N PHE A 158 1.45 5.25 0.11
CA PHE A 158 2.04 5.00 -1.20
C PHE A 158 3.35 5.80 -1.29
N ALA A 159 4.43 5.20 -0.79
CA ALA A 159 5.75 5.81 -0.78
C ALA A 159 6.43 5.69 -2.15
N MET A 160 6.57 6.81 -2.87
CA MET A 160 7.08 6.86 -4.24
C MET A 160 8.59 6.66 -4.31
N ALA A 161 9.08 6.02 -5.38
CA ALA A 161 10.50 5.73 -5.56
C ALA A 161 11.33 6.94 -6.03
N GLY A 162 10.70 8.07 -6.34
CA GLY A 162 11.38 9.30 -6.70
C GLY A 162 10.43 10.46 -6.95
N ASP A 163 11.00 11.60 -7.33
CA ASP A 163 10.25 12.82 -7.64
C ASP A 163 9.64 12.73 -9.04
N HIS A 164 8.52 12.01 -9.11
CA HIS A 164 7.81 11.71 -10.35
C HIS A 164 7.17 12.98 -10.93
N THR A 165 6.97 12.99 -12.25
CA THR A 165 6.08 13.98 -12.86
C THR A 165 4.65 13.51 -12.64
N ALA A 166 3.80 14.35 -12.06
CA ALA A 166 2.40 14.07 -11.80
C ALA A 166 1.50 14.94 -12.68
N PHE A 167 0.33 14.39 -13.02
CA PHE A 167 -0.77 15.07 -13.68
C PHE A 167 -1.92 15.10 -12.67
N TRP A 168 -2.12 16.24 -12.02
CA TRP A 168 -2.94 16.32 -10.81
C TRP A 168 -3.89 17.51 -10.83
N ILE A 169 -4.93 17.40 -10.00
CA ILE A 169 -5.83 18.49 -9.64
C ILE A 169 -5.83 18.65 -8.10
N PRO A 170 -6.13 19.85 -7.57
CA PRO A 170 -6.20 20.09 -6.13
C PRO A 170 -7.13 19.11 -5.42
N GLY A 171 -6.65 18.56 -4.30
CA GLY A 171 -7.46 17.76 -3.39
C GLY A 171 -8.56 18.62 -2.79
N ASP A 172 -9.81 18.20 -2.98
CA ASP A 172 -10.99 18.97 -2.63
C ASP A 172 -12.14 18.01 -2.27
N TYR A 173 -13.03 18.44 -1.39
CA TYR A 173 -14.16 17.63 -0.95
C TYR A 173 -15.42 17.83 -1.78
N ASP A 174 -15.54 18.94 -2.49
CA ASP A 174 -16.79 19.42 -3.08
C ASP A 174 -16.75 19.54 -4.60
N THR A 175 -15.57 19.68 -5.22
CA THR A 175 -15.45 19.81 -6.68
C THR A 175 -14.23 19.11 -7.27
N GLN A 176 -14.34 18.71 -8.54
CA GLN A 176 -13.26 18.18 -9.35
C GLN A 176 -13.07 19.00 -10.65
N GLU A 177 -13.71 20.18 -10.74
CA GLU A 177 -13.76 21.03 -11.93
C GLU A 177 -12.52 21.95 -12.02
N TYR A 178 -11.34 21.38 -11.86
CA TYR A 178 -10.05 22.08 -12.01
C TYR A 178 -9.37 21.67 -13.32
N ASP A 179 -8.63 22.60 -13.92
CA ASP A 179 -7.65 22.25 -14.94
C ASP A 179 -6.49 21.46 -14.32
N TYR A 180 -6.01 20.44 -15.04
CA TYR A 180 -4.86 19.66 -14.59
C TYR A 180 -3.58 20.49 -14.58
N THR A 181 -2.76 20.26 -13.55
CA THR A 181 -1.38 20.72 -13.47
C THR A 181 -0.43 19.57 -13.74
N GLU A 182 0.56 19.80 -14.60
CA GLU A 182 1.71 18.91 -14.78
C GLU A 182 2.91 19.49 -14.02
N SER A 183 3.46 18.75 -13.06
CA SER A 183 4.63 19.19 -12.30
C SER A 183 5.36 18.02 -11.65
N LYS A 184 6.53 18.28 -11.05
CA LYS A 184 7.13 17.37 -10.08
C LYS A 184 6.30 17.29 -8.79
N LEU A 185 6.45 16.18 -8.07
CA LEU A 185 5.81 16.00 -6.76
C LEU A 185 6.27 17.09 -5.79
N THR A 186 7.56 17.43 -5.81
CA THR A 186 8.14 18.49 -4.97
C THR A 186 7.68 19.91 -5.33
N GLU A 187 7.10 20.10 -6.51
CA GLU A 187 6.61 21.39 -7.00
C GLU A 187 5.13 21.63 -6.65
N ILE A 188 4.37 20.58 -6.31
CA ILE A 188 2.91 20.65 -6.03
C ILE A 188 2.61 21.76 -5.02
N ARG A 189 3.36 21.81 -3.91
CA ARG A 189 3.18 22.82 -2.85
C ARG A 189 3.25 24.24 -3.39
N GLY A 190 4.22 24.52 -4.25
CA GLY A 190 4.46 25.85 -4.81
C GLY A 190 3.44 26.25 -5.88
N LEU A 191 2.77 25.27 -6.50
CA LEU A 191 1.80 25.47 -7.58
C LEU A 191 0.34 25.41 -7.10
N MET A 192 0.07 24.84 -5.93
CA MET A 192 -1.27 24.60 -5.39
C MET A 192 -2.16 25.84 -5.42
N GLN A 193 -1.67 26.99 -4.93
CA GLN A 193 -2.45 28.23 -4.90
C GLN A 193 -2.89 28.69 -6.29
N LYS A 194 -2.06 28.45 -7.33
CA LYS A 194 -2.38 28.80 -8.71
C LYS A 194 -3.33 27.77 -9.36
N ALA A 195 -3.22 26.50 -8.96
CA ALA A 195 -4.04 25.41 -9.47
C ALA A 195 -5.49 25.47 -8.96
N ILE A 196 -5.72 26.05 -7.78
CA ILE A 196 -7.06 26.27 -7.23
C ILE A 196 -7.69 27.49 -7.92
N THR A 197 -8.64 27.25 -8.81
CA THR A 197 -9.46 28.27 -9.47
C THR A 197 -10.81 28.43 -8.77
N ASP A 198 -11.50 29.54 -9.00
CA ASP A 198 -12.81 29.78 -8.37
C ASP A 198 -13.86 28.73 -8.77
N ASN A 199 -14.61 28.22 -7.80
CA ASN A 199 -15.78 27.38 -7.99
C ASN A 199 -16.89 27.79 -7.01
N ALA A 200 -18.15 27.48 -7.33
CA ALA A 200 -19.30 27.76 -6.48
C ALA A 200 -19.29 26.95 -5.17
N SER A 201 -18.68 25.75 -5.18
CA SER A 201 -18.50 24.90 -4.00
C SER A 201 -17.11 24.28 -4.06
N GLN A 202 -16.26 24.56 -3.07
CA GLN A 202 -14.91 24.02 -2.99
C GLN A 202 -14.39 24.05 -1.56
N ALA A 203 -13.69 22.99 -1.17
CA ALA A 203 -13.10 22.82 0.15
C ALA A 203 -11.77 22.06 0.06
N GLN A 204 -10.69 22.80 -0.17
CA GLN A 204 -9.34 22.22 -0.17
C GLN A 204 -8.86 21.92 1.25
N PHE A 205 -8.08 20.84 1.38
CA PHE A 205 -7.68 20.33 2.70
C PHE A 205 -6.17 20.42 2.99
N SER A 206 -5.34 20.60 1.96
CA SER A 206 -3.88 20.60 2.13
C SER A 206 -3.16 21.36 1.02
N PRO A 207 -2.04 22.06 1.31
CA PRO A 207 -1.18 22.65 0.29
C PRO A 207 -0.50 21.61 -0.63
N THR A 208 -0.59 20.31 -0.29
CA THR A 208 -0.05 19.19 -1.07
C THR A 208 -1.08 18.08 -1.25
N GLY A 209 -2.37 18.39 -1.06
CA GLY A 209 -3.47 17.48 -1.29
C GLY A 209 -3.84 17.40 -2.77
N VAL A 210 -4.06 16.19 -3.28
CA VAL A 210 -4.49 15.94 -4.65
C VAL A 210 -5.61 14.90 -4.68
N GLN A 211 -6.44 14.93 -5.71
CA GLN A 211 -7.47 13.90 -5.91
C GLN A 211 -6.90 12.66 -6.60
N THR A 212 -7.70 11.59 -6.59
CA THR A 212 -7.47 10.40 -7.42
C THR A 212 -8.47 10.36 -8.57
N ALA A 213 -8.23 9.71 -9.72
CA ALA A 213 -7.09 8.88 -10.10
C ALA A 213 -5.83 9.71 -10.41
N LEU A 214 -4.82 9.64 -9.54
CA LEU A 214 -3.60 10.41 -9.67
C LEU A 214 -2.67 9.71 -10.65
N MET A 215 -2.38 10.38 -11.77
CA MET A 215 -1.47 9.86 -12.79
C MET A 215 -0.05 10.39 -12.62
N MET A 216 0.94 9.50 -12.73
CA MET A 216 2.35 9.84 -12.61
C MET A 216 3.21 9.14 -13.67
N LYS A 217 4.34 9.78 -13.98
CA LYS A 217 5.42 9.24 -14.80
C LYS A 217 6.74 9.33 -14.03
N SER A 218 7.38 8.20 -13.80
CA SER A 218 8.69 8.15 -13.16
C SER A 218 9.81 8.51 -14.14
N ALA A 219 10.96 8.92 -13.60
CA ALA A 219 12.14 9.25 -14.41
C ALA A 219 12.69 8.03 -15.17
N ASP A 220 12.49 6.83 -14.63
CA ASP A 220 12.92 5.56 -15.23
C ASP A 220 11.84 4.92 -16.13
N GLY A 221 10.77 5.67 -16.47
CA GLY A 221 9.82 5.31 -17.52
C GLY A 221 8.63 4.46 -17.09
N LEU A 222 8.36 4.35 -15.78
CA LEU A 222 7.11 3.77 -15.27
C LEU A 222 5.98 4.79 -15.37
N TYR A 223 4.79 4.30 -15.68
CA TYR A 223 3.54 5.04 -15.54
C TYR A 223 2.80 4.43 -14.36
N ILE A 224 2.40 5.26 -13.39
CA ILE A 224 1.80 4.83 -12.13
C ILE A 224 0.49 5.60 -11.97
N ASN A 225 -0.60 4.88 -11.72
CA ASN A 225 -1.89 5.47 -11.37
C ASN A 225 -2.26 5.04 -9.95
N LEU A 226 -2.59 5.98 -9.08
CA LEU A 226 -3.09 5.71 -7.74
C LEU A 226 -4.58 6.09 -7.68
N HIS A 227 -5.44 5.12 -7.35
CA HIS A 227 -6.87 5.32 -7.27
C HIS A 227 -7.53 4.30 -6.34
N GLU A 228 -8.84 4.41 -6.18
CA GLU A 228 -9.69 3.47 -5.47
C GLU A 228 -10.71 2.83 -6.42
N ALA A 229 -11.34 1.74 -5.96
CA ALA A 229 -12.40 1.07 -6.71
C ALA A 229 -13.47 0.56 -5.74
N ALA A 230 -14.73 0.63 -6.18
CA ALA A 230 -15.90 0.24 -5.39
C ALA A 230 -16.06 1.06 -4.09
N LEU A 231 -16.01 2.39 -4.20
CA LEU A 231 -16.36 3.32 -3.13
C LEU A 231 -17.87 3.21 -2.81
N ILE A 232 -18.20 2.37 -1.82
CA ILE A 232 -19.57 2.06 -1.39
C ILE A 232 -19.58 2.07 0.14
N ASP A 233 -20.54 2.77 0.74
CA ASP A 233 -20.70 2.89 2.21
C ASP A 233 -19.39 3.33 2.92
N TYR A 234 -18.60 4.15 2.25
CA TYR A 234 -17.31 4.65 2.72
C TYR A 234 -17.08 6.09 2.23
N SER A 235 -16.10 6.77 2.80
CA SER A 235 -15.77 8.14 2.41
C SER A 235 -14.77 8.18 1.25
N CYS A 236 -14.92 9.17 0.36
CA CYS A 236 -14.05 9.36 -0.80
C CYS A 236 -12.59 9.54 -0.39
N MET A 237 -11.67 8.89 -1.11
CA MET A 237 -10.24 8.96 -0.86
C MET A 237 -9.55 10.00 -1.75
N ASN A 238 -9.01 11.03 -1.09
CA ASN A 238 -7.98 11.90 -1.65
C ASN A 238 -6.58 11.39 -1.25
N LEU A 239 -5.53 12.01 -1.77
CA LEU A 239 -4.16 11.75 -1.35
C LEU A 239 -3.52 13.03 -0.81
N ASN A 240 -2.88 12.94 0.36
CA ASN A 240 -2.06 14.00 0.90
C ASN A 240 -0.58 13.64 0.76
N LEU A 241 0.21 14.52 0.13
CA LEU A 241 1.63 14.27 -0.11
C LEU A 241 2.50 14.85 1.01
N ASP A 242 3.29 13.99 1.64
CA ASP A 242 4.54 14.36 2.30
C ASP A 242 5.61 14.58 1.22
N ASP A 243 5.78 15.84 0.83
CA ASP A 243 6.67 16.27 -0.25
C ASP A 243 8.16 16.25 0.13
N LYS A 244 8.49 15.96 1.40
CA LYS A 244 9.88 15.74 1.84
C LYS A 244 10.31 14.30 1.68
N ASN A 245 9.41 13.35 1.98
CA ASN A 245 9.68 11.92 1.92
C ASN A 245 9.12 11.24 0.66
N LEU A 246 8.33 11.99 -0.12
CA LEU A 246 7.61 11.55 -1.32
C LEU A 246 6.67 10.40 -1.00
N ILE A 247 5.85 10.58 0.04
CA ILE A 247 4.87 9.61 0.50
C ILE A 247 3.49 10.22 0.34
N PHE A 248 2.66 9.61 -0.50
CA PHE A 248 1.23 9.88 -0.45
C PHE A 248 0.61 9.05 0.68
N GLU A 249 -0.29 9.65 1.43
CA GLU A 249 -1.15 8.97 2.39
C GLU A 249 -2.61 9.24 2.05
N SER A 250 -3.47 8.24 2.22
CA SER A 250 -4.92 8.39 2.08
C SER A 250 -5.43 9.54 2.93
N TRP A 251 -6.31 10.36 2.37
CA TRP A 251 -7.00 11.43 3.08
C TRP A 251 -8.49 11.33 2.78
N LEU A 252 -9.26 10.85 3.76
CA LEU A 252 -10.70 10.66 3.57
C LEU A 252 -11.45 11.99 3.67
N THR A 253 -12.52 12.13 2.90
CA THR A 253 -13.44 13.26 3.06
C THR A 253 -14.13 13.18 4.44
N PRO A 254 -14.09 14.23 5.27
CA PRO A 254 -14.76 14.21 6.57
C PRO A 254 -16.28 14.29 6.43
N ASP A 255 -17.00 13.96 7.51
CA ASP A 255 -18.42 14.27 7.61
C ASP A 255 -18.67 15.79 7.68
N ALA A 256 -19.89 16.22 7.35
CA ALA A 256 -20.31 17.59 7.58
C ALA A 256 -20.33 17.88 9.10
N LYS A 257 -19.82 19.05 9.50
CA LYS A 257 -19.84 19.53 10.89
C LYS A 257 -21.22 19.97 11.34
#